data_AF-A0A7U9L465-F1
#
_entry.id   AF-A0A7U9L465-F1
#
_cell.length_a   1.000
_cell.length_b   1.000
_cell.length_c   1.000
_cell.angle_alpha   90.00
_cell.angle_beta   90.00
_cell.angle_gamma   90.00
#
_symmetry.space_group_name_H-M   'P 1'
#
loop_
_entity.id
_entity.type
_entity.pdbx_description
1 polymer ?
#
loop_
_entity_poly.entity_id
_entity_poly.type
_entity_poly.pdbx_seq_one_letter_code
_entity_poly.pdbx_strand_id
1 'polypeptide(L)'
;MNADPETPDVWTVDDGSEVICLRRWKGTWDPDDRHANFKSDVVAYGLLDPLVTVRGMSRNLDIPVGAIVRYVLAKWATGGSGGLLEIGPVMVPRLWEPIAAAEEKDDDEARLQAYHQLRQMISWLKVPLDDPTVYPPQRD
;
A
#
# COMPACT_ATOMS: atom_id res chain seq x y z
N MET A 1 3.20 25.01 -19.88
CA MET A 1 2.11 25.79 -19.27
C MET A 1 2.16 25.47 -17.78
N ASN A 2 2.66 26.40 -16.96
CA ASN A 2 2.68 26.20 -15.50
C ASN A 2 1.23 26.36 -15.02
N ALA A 3 0.72 25.37 -14.30
CA ALA A 3 -0.61 25.43 -13.71
C ALA A 3 -0.69 26.65 -12.75
N ASP A 4 -1.79 27.39 -12.82
CA ASP A 4 -2.09 28.49 -11.92
C ASP A 4 -2.20 27.96 -10.48
N PRO A 5 -1.39 28.44 -9.52
CA PRO A 5 -1.39 27.93 -8.15
C PRO A 5 -2.74 28.05 -7.42
N GLU A 6 -3.68 28.86 -7.93
CA GLU A 6 -5.03 28.99 -7.38
C GLU A 6 -6.03 27.93 -7.88
N THR A 7 -5.67 27.12 -8.88
CA THR A 7 -6.58 26.07 -9.37
C THR A 7 -6.64 24.92 -8.35
N PRO A 8 -7.84 24.55 -7.85
CA PRO A 8 -7.96 23.42 -6.95
C PRO A 8 -7.59 22.11 -7.66
N ASP A 9 -6.89 21.22 -6.95
CA ASP A 9 -6.53 19.89 -7.48
C ASP A 9 -7.74 18.97 -7.63
N VAL A 10 -8.81 19.25 -6.89
CA VAL A 10 -10.03 18.45 -6.88
C VAL A 10 -11.22 19.37 -7.07
N TRP A 11 -12.11 19.00 -7.98
CA TRP A 11 -13.38 19.68 -8.21
C TRP A 11 -14.48 18.67 -8.51
N THR A 12 -15.74 19.10 -8.39
CA THR A 12 -16.91 18.28 -8.69
C THR A 12 -17.53 18.77 -9.99
N VAL A 13 -17.89 17.85 -10.88
CA VAL A 13 -18.65 18.15 -12.11
C VAL A 13 -20.16 17.99 -11.89
N ASP A 14 -20.98 18.45 -12.83
CA ASP A 14 -22.44 18.58 -12.68
C ASP A 14 -23.17 17.28 -12.31
N ASP A 15 -22.60 16.12 -12.67
CA ASP A 15 -23.16 14.80 -12.31
C ASP A 15 -22.82 14.33 -10.89
N GLY A 16 -22.11 15.17 -10.11
CA GLY A 16 -21.65 14.87 -8.75
C GLY A 16 -20.34 14.10 -8.67
N SER A 17 -19.72 13.75 -9.81
CA SER A 17 -18.43 13.07 -9.82
C SER A 17 -17.29 14.01 -9.45
N GLU A 18 -16.33 13.51 -8.66
CA GLU A 18 -15.08 14.21 -8.40
C GLU A 18 -14.08 14.00 -9.55
N VAL A 19 -13.42 15.08 -9.93
CA VAL A 19 -12.31 15.09 -10.87
C VAL A 19 -11.06 15.55 -10.12
N ILE A 20 -9.95 14.84 -10.36
CA ILE A 20 -8.65 15.12 -9.75
C ILE A 20 -7.61 15.45 -10.82
N CYS A 21 -6.88 16.55 -10.62
CA CYS A 21 -5.70 16.90 -11.41
C CYS A 21 -4.46 16.20 -10.86
N LEU A 22 -3.86 15.30 -11.66
CA LEU A 22 -2.59 14.66 -11.31
C LEU A 22 -1.42 15.59 -11.67
N ARG A 23 -1.06 16.49 -10.75
CA ARG A 23 0.07 17.42 -10.94
C ARG A 23 1.40 16.88 -10.45
N ARG A 24 2.49 17.34 -11.06
CA ARG A 24 3.84 17.15 -10.51
C ARG A 24 4.02 18.09 -9.32
N TRP A 25 4.40 17.54 -8.18
CA TRP A 25 4.77 18.34 -7.02
C TRP A 25 6.27 18.59 -6.99
N LYS A 26 6.66 19.81 -6.60
CA LYS A 26 8.04 20.19 -6.30
C LYS A 26 8.02 20.81 -4.90
N GLY A 27 9.01 20.47 -4.09
CA GLY A 27 9.12 21.05 -2.76
C GLY A 27 10.55 21.07 -2.28
N THR A 28 10.78 21.93 -1.29
CA THR A 28 11.96 21.96 -0.44
C THR A 28 11.49 21.76 0.99
N TRP A 29 12.28 21.07 1.80
CA TRP A 29 11.96 20.82 3.21
C TRP A 29 13.22 20.96 4.06
N ASP A 30 12.99 21.12 5.35
CA ASP A 30 14.04 21.16 6.36
C ASP A 30 14.76 19.79 6.45
N PRO A 31 16.08 19.75 6.72
CA PRO A 31 16.81 18.50 6.90
C PRO A 31 16.22 17.57 7.98
N ASP A 32 15.58 18.13 9.01
CA ASP A 32 15.00 17.38 10.13
C ASP A 32 13.49 17.11 9.97
N ASP A 33 12.93 17.32 8.78
CA ASP A 33 11.52 17.01 8.50
C ASP A 33 11.26 15.49 8.61
N ARG A 34 10.46 15.08 9.59
CA ARG A 34 10.08 13.66 9.81
C ARG A 34 9.46 12.96 8.59
N HIS A 35 8.96 13.73 7.63
CA HIS A 35 8.34 13.26 6.39
C HIS A 35 9.23 13.49 5.15
N ALA A 36 10.48 13.89 5.33
CA ALA A 36 11.43 14.17 4.25
C ALA A 36 11.53 13.01 3.24
N ASN A 37 11.57 11.77 3.72
CA ASN A 37 11.66 10.58 2.87
C ASN A 37 10.44 10.47 1.93
N PHE A 38 9.22 10.57 2.48
CA PHE A 38 8.01 10.48 1.68
C PHE A 38 7.88 11.65 0.69
N LYS A 39 8.22 12.88 1.11
CA LYS A 39 8.25 14.04 0.22
C LYS A 39 9.27 13.86 -0.91
N SER A 40 10.44 13.32 -0.61
CA SER A 40 11.47 12.97 -1.60
C SER A 40 10.94 11.99 -2.62
N ASP A 41 10.27 10.93 -2.17
CA ASP A 41 9.67 9.93 -3.05
C ASP A 41 8.60 10.54 -3.97
N VAL A 42 7.71 11.39 -3.43
CA VAL A 42 6.70 12.09 -4.25
C VAL A 42 7.35 12.93 -5.36
N VAL A 43 8.44 13.64 -5.07
CA VAL A 43 9.18 14.41 -6.08
C VAL A 43 9.83 13.48 -7.11
N ALA A 44 10.50 12.40 -6.66
CA ALA A 44 11.20 11.46 -7.52
C ALA A 44 10.23 10.75 -8.48
N TYR A 45 9.12 10.22 -7.98
CA TYR A 45 8.08 9.58 -8.79
C TYR A 45 7.34 10.57 -9.69
N GLY A 46 7.27 11.85 -9.31
CA GLY A 46 6.73 12.92 -10.15
C GLY A 46 7.49 13.14 -11.46
N LEU A 47 8.70 12.61 -11.60
CA LEU A 47 9.47 12.65 -12.86
C LEU A 47 8.93 11.67 -13.91
N LEU A 48 8.21 10.64 -13.50
CA LEU A 48 7.61 9.65 -14.39
C LEU A 48 6.34 10.21 -15.06
N ASP A 49 6.03 9.75 -16.27
CA ASP A 49 4.69 9.92 -16.86
C ASP A 49 3.88 8.63 -16.62
N PRO A 50 2.97 8.62 -15.62
CA PRO A 50 2.17 7.42 -15.31
C PRO A 50 1.20 7.06 -16.44
N LEU A 51 0.84 8.02 -17.31
CA LEU A 51 -0.14 7.80 -18.36
C LEU A 51 0.42 7.01 -19.54
N VAL A 52 1.74 6.86 -19.68
CA VAL A 52 2.32 6.01 -20.74
C VAL A 52 1.85 4.56 -20.56
N THR A 53 2.08 4.00 -19.38
CA THR A 53 1.70 2.62 -19.04
C THR A 53 0.18 2.46 -19.02
N VAL A 54 -0.53 3.38 -18.37
CA VAL A 54 -2.00 3.30 -18.25
C VAL A 54 -2.68 3.37 -19.61
N ARG A 55 -2.22 4.23 -20.53
CA ARG A 55 -2.75 4.26 -21.91
C ARG A 55 -2.47 2.96 -22.67
N GLY A 56 -1.32 2.33 -22.42
CA GLY A 56 -1.01 1.00 -22.95
C GLY A 56 -1.99 -0.06 -22.46
N MET A 57 -2.21 -0.11 -21.14
CA MET A 57 -3.20 -1.03 -20.52
C MET A 57 -4.61 -0.78 -21.05
N SER A 58 -5.02 0.48 -21.14
CA SER A 58 -6.34 0.86 -21.63
C SER A 58 -6.61 0.31 -23.04
N ARG A 59 -5.65 0.47 -23.96
CA ARG A 59 -5.77 -0.07 -25.33
C ARG A 59 -5.79 -1.60 -25.36
N ASN A 60 -4.99 -2.26 -24.52
CA ASN A 60 -4.83 -3.71 -24.56
C ASN A 60 -5.98 -4.46 -23.87
N LEU A 61 -6.59 -3.85 -22.85
CA LEU A 61 -7.62 -4.46 -22.02
C LEU A 61 -9.03 -3.96 -22.34
N ASP A 62 -9.17 -2.96 -23.20
CA ASP A 62 -10.43 -2.28 -23.51
C ASP A 62 -11.12 -1.71 -22.24
N ILE A 63 -10.31 -1.08 -21.38
CA ILE A 63 -10.76 -0.45 -20.13
C ILE A 63 -10.46 1.06 -20.19
N PRO A 64 -11.39 1.95 -19.82
CA PRO A 64 -11.13 3.39 -19.80
C PRO A 64 -9.94 3.76 -18.89
N VAL A 65 -9.10 4.70 -19.35
CA VAL A 65 -7.94 5.21 -18.59
C VAL A 65 -8.33 5.59 -17.16
N GLY A 66 -9.42 6.34 -16.99
CA GLY A 66 -9.89 6.77 -15.67
C GLY A 66 -10.26 5.62 -14.74
N ALA A 67 -10.80 4.51 -15.27
CA ALA A 67 -11.12 3.33 -14.47
C ALA A 67 -9.85 2.61 -13.98
N ILE A 68 -8.82 2.51 -14.84
CA ILE A 68 -7.52 1.95 -14.44
C ILE A 68 -6.85 2.84 -13.39
N VAL A 69 -6.85 4.16 -13.58
CA VAL A 69 -6.30 5.11 -12.58
C VAL A 69 -7.02 4.97 -11.25
N ARG A 70 -8.35 4.93 -11.25
CA ARG A 70 -9.15 4.74 -10.03
C ARG A 70 -8.83 3.41 -9.34
N TYR A 71 -8.66 2.33 -10.09
CA TYR A 71 -8.22 1.04 -9.55
C TYR A 71 -6.83 1.13 -8.88
N VAL A 72 -5.86 1.74 -9.57
CA VAL A 72 -4.50 1.91 -9.03
C VAL A 72 -4.54 2.74 -7.75
N LEU A 73 -5.23 3.88 -7.75
CA LEU A 73 -5.37 4.73 -6.57
C LEU A 73 -6.06 3.99 -5.42
N ALA A 74 -7.17 3.31 -5.69
CA ALA A 74 -7.87 2.53 -4.67
C ALA A 74 -6.96 1.45 -4.08
N LYS A 75 -6.29 0.66 -4.91
CA LYS A 75 -5.42 -0.44 -4.47
C LYS A 75 -4.23 0.05 -3.64
N TRP A 76 -3.60 1.16 -4.02
CA TRP A 76 -2.43 1.68 -3.31
C TRP A 76 -2.82 2.48 -2.06
N ALA A 77 -3.87 3.31 -2.12
CA ALA A 77 -4.35 4.07 -0.98
C ALA A 77 -4.91 3.16 0.13
N THR A 78 -5.51 2.03 -0.24
CA THR A 78 -5.97 1.03 0.73
C THR A 78 -4.94 -0.06 1.00
N GLY A 79 -3.75 -0.05 0.39
CA GLY A 79 -2.76 -1.13 0.51
C GLY A 79 -2.34 -1.45 1.95
N GLY A 80 -2.26 -0.43 2.82
CA GLY A 80 -2.02 -0.62 4.26
C GLY A 80 -3.18 -1.34 4.96
N SER A 81 -4.42 -1.08 4.55
CA SER A 81 -5.62 -1.81 5.01
C SER A 81 -5.81 -3.14 4.26
N GLY A 82 -5.23 -3.30 3.08
CA GLY A 82 -5.22 -4.53 2.30
C GLY A 82 -4.53 -5.63 3.06
N GLY A 83 -3.36 -5.36 3.67
CA GLY A 83 -2.72 -6.30 4.58
C GLY A 83 -3.63 -6.73 5.74
N LEU A 84 -4.43 -5.82 6.30
CA LEU A 84 -5.42 -6.13 7.35
C LEU A 84 -6.64 -6.90 6.82
N LEU A 85 -7.03 -6.71 5.56
CA LEU A 85 -8.11 -7.47 4.91
C LEU A 85 -7.67 -8.89 4.55
N GLU A 86 -6.44 -9.06 4.09
CA GLU A 86 -5.85 -10.34 3.67
C GLU A 86 -5.41 -11.20 4.88
N ILE A 87 -4.85 -10.57 5.92
CA ILE A 87 -4.48 -11.24 7.18
C ILE A 87 -5.72 -11.36 8.10
N GLY A 88 -6.63 -10.38 8.02
CA GLY A 88 -7.90 -10.37 8.74
C GLY A 88 -7.80 -9.92 10.20
N PRO A 89 -8.92 -9.45 10.79
CA PRO A 89 -8.99 -8.99 12.18
C PRO A 89 -8.75 -10.11 13.21
N VAL A 90 -8.70 -11.37 12.78
CA VAL A 90 -8.43 -12.52 13.65
C VAL A 90 -6.94 -12.82 13.73
N MET A 91 -6.21 -12.67 12.63
CA MET A 91 -4.80 -13.08 12.59
C MET A 91 -3.86 -12.01 13.10
N VAL A 92 -4.20 -10.73 12.92
CA VAL A 92 -3.39 -9.63 13.46
C VAL A 92 -3.29 -9.69 15.00
N PRO A 93 -4.38 -9.81 15.78
CA PRO A 93 -4.28 -9.95 17.23
C PRO A 93 -3.51 -11.20 17.66
N ARG A 94 -3.71 -12.33 16.97
CA ARG A 94 -3.03 -13.59 17.26
C ARG A 94 -1.51 -13.51 17.07
N LEU A 95 -1.05 -12.81 16.02
CA LEU A 95 0.37 -12.56 15.79
C LEU A 95 0.93 -11.48 16.72
N TRP A 96 0.10 -10.59 17.25
CA TRP A 96 0.54 -9.52 18.14
C TRP A 96 0.65 -9.97 19.61
N GLU A 97 -0.18 -10.91 20.05
CA GLU A 97 -0.25 -11.38 21.44
C GLU A 97 1.10 -11.82 22.04
N PRO A 98 1.96 -12.61 21.36
CA PRO A 98 3.26 -12.97 21.90
C PRO A 98 4.20 -11.78 22.09
N ILE A 99 4.11 -10.78 21.20
CA ILE A 99 4.91 -9.55 21.25
C ILE A 99 4.47 -8.73 22.45
N ALA A 100 3.17 -8.49 22.58
CA ALA A 100 2.61 -7.71 23.68
C ALA A 100 2.99 -8.31 25.05
N ALA A 101 2.89 -9.64 25.20
CA ALA A 101 3.24 -10.34 26.44
C ALA A 101 4.75 -10.29 26.75
N ALA A 102 5.61 -10.24 25.73
CA ALA A 102 7.05 -10.07 25.92
C ALA A 102 7.42 -8.63 26.28
N GLU A 103 6.81 -7.64 25.63
CA GLU A 103 7.04 -6.23 25.95
C GLU A 103 6.51 -5.86 27.34
N GLU A 104 5.44 -6.50 27.82
CA GLU A 104 4.95 -6.31 29.19
C GLU A 104 5.96 -6.80 30.25
N LYS A 105 6.73 -7.85 29.95
CA LYS A 105 7.77 -8.38 30.84
C LYS A 105 9.08 -7.61 30.77
N ASP A 106 9.31 -6.93 29.64
CA ASP A 106 10.50 -6.10 29.36
C ASP A 106 11.84 -6.83 29.57
N ASP A 107 11.92 -8.10 29.16
CA ASP A 107 13.14 -8.89 29.26
C ASP A 107 13.49 -9.62 27.95
N ASP A 108 14.79 -9.84 27.74
CA ASP A 108 15.33 -10.38 26.50
C ASP A 108 14.95 -11.85 26.28
N GLU A 109 14.78 -12.63 27.35
CA GLU A 109 14.37 -14.02 27.25
C GLU A 109 12.92 -14.11 26.76
N ALA A 110 12.02 -13.28 27.29
CA ALA A 110 10.64 -13.18 26.87
C ALA A 110 10.54 -12.75 25.40
N ARG A 111 11.36 -11.79 24.96
CA ARG A 111 11.45 -11.37 23.55
C ARG A 111 11.92 -12.51 22.65
N LEU A 112 12.94 -13.28 23.07
CA LEU A 112 13.43 -14.43 22.30
C LEU A 112 12.38 -15.54 22.19
N GLN A 113 11.66 -15.82 23.28
CA GLN A 113 10.55 -16.77 23.28
C GLN A 113 9.41 -16.31 22.35
N ALA A 114 9.05 -15.03 22.38
CA ALA A 114 8.06 -14.46 21.46
C ALA A 114 8.51 -14.61 20.00
N TYR A 115 9.77 -14.32 19.68
CA TYR A 115 10.32 -14.56 18.34
C TYR A 115 10.16 -16.01 17.89
N HIS A 116 10.49 -16.99 18.74
CA HIS A 116 10.34 -18.40 18.41
C HIS A 116 8.88 -18.78 18.14
N GLN A 117 7.94 -18.27 18.94
CA GLN A 117 6.51 -18.51 18.74
C GLN A 117 6.01 -17.89 17.44
N LEU A 118 6.36 -16.64 17.15
CA LEU A 118 6.02 -15.97 15.90
C LEU A 118 6.59 -16.70 14.69
N ARG A 119 7.85 -17.13 14.78
CA ARG A 119 8.50 -17.90 13.71
C ARG A 119 7.72 -19.18 13.40
N GLN A 120 7.23 -19.88 14.42
CA GLN A 120 6.40 -21.08 14.21
C GLN A 120 5.04 -20.72 13.58
N MET A 121 4.37 -19.69 14.07
CA MET A 121 3.08 -19.24 13.51
C MET A 121 3.22 -18.84 12.03
N ILE A 122 4.27 -18.09 11.69
CA ILE A 122 4.55 -17.63 10.33
C ILE A 122 5.03 -18.78 9.44
N SER A 123 5.73 -19.79 9.98
CA SER A 123 6.24 -20.90 9.16
C SER A 123 5.14 -21.62 8.38
N TRP A 124 3.95 -21.78 8.97
CA TRP A 124 2.80 -22.40 8.30
C TRP A 124 2.24 -21.54 7.16
N LEU A 125 2.24 -20.21 7.33
CA LEU A 125 1.86 -19.26 6.27
C LEU A 125 2.86 -19.25 5.11
N LYS A 126 4.12 -19.57 5.39
CA LYS A 126 5.20 -19.59 4.41
C LYS A 126 5.18 -20.84 3.53
N VAL A 127 4.70 -21.98 4.04
CA VAL A 127 4.64 -23.27 3.31
C VAL A 127 4.02 -23.14 1.90
N PRO A 128 2.79 -22.60 1.71
CA PRO A 128 2.19 -22.45 0.37
C PRO A 128 2.92 -21.45 -0.53
N LEU A 129 3.68 -20.51 0.04
CA LEU A 129 4.45 -19.52 -0.72
C LEU A 129 5.78 -20.10 -1.24
N ASP A 130 6.39 -20.99 -0.47
CA ASP A 130 7.64 -21.67 -0.81
C ASP A 130 7.41 -22.91 -1.69
N ASP A 131 6.30 -23.62 -1.46
CA ASP A 131 5.85 -24.74 -2.28
C ASP A 131 4.36 -24.60 -2.61
N PRO A 132 4.03 -23.96 -3.75
CA PRO A 132 2.65 -23.76 -4.20
C PRO A 132 1.88 -25.06 -4.48
N THR A 133 2.55 -26.22 -4.51
CA THR A 133 1.92 -27.51 -4.81
C THR A 133 1.31 -28.18 -3.58
N VAL A 134 1.65 -27.71 -2.36
CA VAL A 134 1.16 -28.27 -1.08
C VAL A 134 -0.33 -28.04 -0.88
N TYR A 135 -0.88 -26.98 -1.47
CA TYR A 135 -2.32 -26.73 -1.52
C TYR A 135 -2.75 -26.64 -2.99
N PRO A 136 -3.16 -27.76 -3.62
CA PRO A 136 -3.64 -27.70 -5.00
C PRO A 136 -4.84 -26.75 -5.07
N PRO A 137 -4.98 -25.97 -6.16
CA PRO A 137 -6.11 -25.06 -6.31
C PRO A 137 -7.41 -25.84 -6.15
N GLN A 138 -8.22 -25.42 -5.18
CA GLN A 138 -9.57 -25.94 -5.03
C GLN A 138 -10.30 -25.59 -6.33
N ARG A 139 -10.60 -26.61 -7.15
CA ARG A 139 -11.44 -26.43 -8.33
C ARG A 139 -12.82 -25.95 -7.86
N ASP A 140 -13.31 -24.90 -8.51
CA ASP A 140 -14.65 -24.32 -8.32
C ASP A 140 -15.76 -25.37 -8.32
#